data_AF-A0A4Q6G3U1-F1
#
_entry.id   AF-A0A4Q6G3U1-F1
#
_cell.length_a   1.000
_cell.length_b   1.000
_cell.length_c   1.000
_cell.angle_alpha   90.00
_cell.angle_beta   90.00
_cell.angle_gamma   90.00
#
_symmetry.space_group_name_H-M   'P 1'
#
loop_
_entity.id
_entity.type
_entity.pdbx_description
1 polymer ?
#
loop_
_entity_poly.entity_id
_entity_poly.type
_entity_poly.pdbx_seq_one_letter_code
_entity_poly.pdbx_strand_id
1 'polypeptide(L)' 'MADSPVAERVLVLAPIGRDGPATLDLLGRAGITGLICGSFGQLLEELLQGAEAAFVAEEGLFG' A
#
# COMPACT_ATOMS: atom_id res chain seq x y z
N MET A 1 -16.68 -10.88 -18.77
CA MET A 1 -15.61 -10.44 -17.87
C MET A 1 -16.26 -9.50 -16.87
N ALA A 2 -16.56 -9.99 -15.66
CA ALA A 2 -17.10 -9.13 -14.62
C ALA A 2 -15.91 -8.34 -14.05
N ASP A 3 -15.79 -7.08 -14.47
CA ASP A 3 -15.01 -6.08 -13.76
C ASP A 3 -15.81 -5.73 -12.50
N SER A 4 -15.73 -6.59 -11.48
CA SER A 4 -16.13 -6.18 -10.14
C SER A 4 -15.11 -5.14 -9.72
N PRO A 5 -15.51 -3.94 -9.28
CA PRO A 5 -14.55 -2.94 -8.85
C PRO A 5 -13.87 -3.50 -7.61
N VAL A 6 -12.66 -4.04 -7.78
CA VAL A 6 -11.73 -4.19 -6.68
C VAL A 6 -11.55 -2.76 -6.18
N ALA A 7 -11.92 -2.52 -4.93
CA ALA A 7 -11.92 -1.17 -4.38
C ALA A 7 -10.58 -0.49 -4.69
N GLU A 8 -10.65 0.63 -5.40
CA GLU A 8 -9.53 1.49 -5.77
C GLU A 8 -8.70 1.77 -4.51
N ARG A 9 -7.50 1.17 -4.44
CA ARG A 9 -6.63 1.24 -3.26
C ARG A 9 -5.17 1.38 -3.65
N VAL A 10 -4.45 2.14 -2.83
CA VAL A 10 -3.02 2.31 -2.90
C VAL A 10 -2.35 1.30 -1.96
N LEU A 11 -1.42 0.51 -2.49
CA LEU A 11 -0.60 -0.40 -1.69
C LEU A 11 0.58 0.37 -1.09
N VAL A 12 0.93 0.10 0.16
CA VAL A 12 1.99 0.79 0.89
C VAL A 12 2.99 -0.27 1.37
N LEU A 13 4.14 -0.38 0.70
CA LEU A 13 5.26 -1.19 1.17
C LEU A 13 6.23 -0.29 1.94
N ALA A 14 6.06 -0.30 3.26
CA ALA A 14 6.87 0.39 4.25
C ALA A 14 6.90 -0.51 5.51
N PRO A 15 7.65 -1.63 5.45
CA PRO A 15 7.60 -2.72 6.43
C PRO A 15 8.15 -2.38 7.84
N ILE A 16 8.75 -1.21 8.04
CA ILE A 16 9.57 -0.85 9.18
C ILE A 16 9.35 0.61 9.63
N GLY A 17 8.72 0.73 10.79
CA GLY A 17 8.70 2.00 11.53
C GLY A 17 7.40 2.74 11.25
N ARG A 18 7.48 4.02 10.89
CA ARG A 18 6.31 4.92 10.91
C ARG A 18 5.75 5.26 9.54
N ASP A 19 6.47 4.98 8.47
CA ASP A 19 6.10 5.46 7.14
C ASP A 19 4.86 4.75 6.61
N GLY A 20 4.69 3.46 6.91
CA GLY A 20 3.47 2.71 6.60
C GLY A 20 2.20 3.34 7.21
N PRO A 21 2.09 3.42 8.55
CA PRO A 21 0.95 4.06 9.21
C PRO A 21 0.75 5.54 8.83
N ALA A 22 1.82 6.32 8.69
CA ALA A 22 1.73 7.72 8.30
C ALA A 22 1.19 7.90 6.88
N THR A 23 1.63 7.06 5.94
CA THR A 23 1.11 7.05 4.56
C THR A 23 -0.37 6.67 4.56
N LEU A 24 -0.78 5.67 5.34
CA LEU A 24 -2.18 5.25 5.42
C LEU A 24 -3.10 6.36 5.97
N ASP A 25 -2.65 7.08 7.00
CA ASP A 25 -3.36 8.24 7.55
C ASP A 25 -3.47 9.38 6.54
N LEU A 26 -2.39 9.69 5.81
CA LEU A 26 -2.41 10.70 4.74
C LEU A 26 -3.39 10.34 3.61
N LEU A 27 -3.38 9.08 3.15
CA LEU A 27 -4.32 8.59 2.14
C LEU A 27 -5.78 8.68 2.64
N GLY A 28 -6.02 8.26 3.88
CA GLY A 28 -7.35 8.32 4.50
C GLY A 28 -7.90 9.75 4.59
N ARG A 29 -7.05 10.73 4.92
CA ARG A 29 -7.44 12.15 4.93
C ARG A 29 -7.80 12.69 3.54
N ALA A 30 -7.26 12.09 2.48
CA ALA A 30 -7.58 12.41 1.09
C ALA A 30 -8.77 11.60 0.54
N GLY A 31 -9.37 10.72 1.34
CA GLY A 31 -10.44 9.82 0.89
C GLY A 31 -9.96 8.66 0.02
N ILE A 32 -8.65 8.37 0.03
CA ILE A 32 -8.03 7.29 -0.74
C ILE A 32 -7.88 6.07 0.16
N THR A 33 -8.35 4.90 -0.30
CA THR A 33 -8.18 3.65 0.42
C THR A 33 -6.72 3.20 0.31
N GLY A 34 -6.12 2.79 1.43
CA GLY A 34 -4.77 2.25 1.47
C GLY A 34 -4.72 0.84 2.04
N LEU A 35 -3.72 0.05 1.64
CA LEU A 35 -3.35 -1.21 2.30
C LEU A 35 -1.84 -1.24 2.57
N ILE A 36 -1.43 -1.44 3.82
CA ILE A 36 -0.03 -1.72 4.15
C ILE A 36 0.33 -3.16 3.77
N CYS A 37 1.36 -3.31 2.96
CA CYS A 37 1.98 -4.58 2.63
C CYS A 37 3.20 -4.79 3.53
N GLY A 38 3.23 -5.88 4.30
CA GLY A 38 4.35 -6.22 5.19
C GLY A 38 5.53 -6.87 4.48
N SER A 39 5.40 -7.17 3.19
CA SER A 39 6.46 -7.77 2.38
C SER A 39 6.28 -7.45 0.90
N PHE A 40 7.37 -7.62 0.13
CA PHE A 40 7.32 -7.52 -1.33
C PHE A 40 6.43 -8.61 -1.97
N GLY A 41 6.36 -9.81 -1.37
CA GLY A 41 5.50 -10.88 -1.86
C GLY A 41 4.01 -10.50 -1.77
N GLN A 42 3.59 -9.97 -0.62
CA GLN A 42 2.23 -9.46 -0.44
C GLN A 42 1.95 -8.31 -1.42
N LEU A 43 2.88 -7.36 -1.59
CA LEU A 43 2.73 -6.28 -2.56
C LEU A 43 2.43 -6.83 -3.97
N LEU A 44 3.18 -7.84 -4.41
CA LEU A 44 3.01 -8.45 -5.72
C LEU A 44 1.64 -9.15 -5.87
N GLU A 45 1.22 -9.90 -4.85
CA GLU A 45 -0.09 -10.56 -4.83
C GLU A 45 -1.23 -9.54 -4.97
N GLU A 46 -1.16 -8.43 -4.24
CA GLU A 46 -2.21 -7.39 -4.25
C GLU A 46 -2.19 -6.56 -5.54
N LEU A 47 -1.03 -6.33 -6.15
CA LEU A 47 -0.91 -5.72 -7.48
C LEU A 47 -1.58 -6.58 -8.55
N LEU A 48 -1.36 -7.89 -8.52
CA LEU A 48 -1.98 -8.83 -9.46
C LEU A 48 -3.50 -8.92 -9.29
N GLN A 49 -4.02 -8.55 -8.12
CA GLN A 49 -5.46 -8.42 -7.88
C GLN A 49 -6.05 -7.09 -8.36
N GLY A 50 -5.26 -6.20 -8.97
CA GLY A 50 -5.76 -4.98 -9.60
C GLY A 50 -5.71 -3.72 -8.74
N ALA A 51 -4.75 -3.61 -7.82
CA ALA A 51 -4.49 -2.33 -7.15
C ALA A 51 -4.07 -1.24 -8.15
N GLU A 52 -4.48 0.00 -7.91
CA GLU A 52 -4.25 1.11 -8.85
C GLU A 52 -2.82 1.66 -8.79
N ALA A 53 -2.24 1.65 -7.60
CA ALA A 53 -0.91 2.21 -7.36
C ALA A 53 -0.21 1.53 -6.19
N ALA A 54 1.11 1.63 -6.18
CA ALA A 54 1.96 1.21 -5.07
C ALA A 54 2.87 2.37 -4.64
N PHE A 55 2.87 2.67 -3.35
CA PHE A 55 3.86 3.49 -2.66
C PHE A 55 4.89 2.55 -2.02
N VAL A 56 6.15 2.67 -2.43
CA VAL A 56 7.26 1.86 -1.90
C VAL A 56 8.28 2.81 -1.30
N ALA A 57 8.56 2.65 -0.02
CA ALA A 57 9.54 3.45 0.70
C ALA A 57 10.66 2.56 1.25
N GLU A 58 11.90 3.04 1.11
CA GLU A 58 13.05 2.48 1.82
C GLU A 58 13.07 3.10 3.22
N GLU A 59 12.79 2.29 4.23
CA GLU A 59 12.87 2.74 5.62
C GLU A 59 14.30 2.55 6.12
N GLY A 60 14.96 3.68 6.44
CA GLY A 60 16.32 3.66 6.98
C GLY A 60 16.34 3.01 8.37
N LEU A 61 16.84 1.77 8.45
CA LEU A 61 17.18 1.09 9.71
C LEU A 61 18.69 0.88 9.85
N PHE A 62 19.50 1.92 9.94
CA PHE A 62 20.83 1.73 10.52
C PHE A 62 21.19 2.95 11.36
N GLY A 63 20.85 2.86 12.65
CA GLY A 63 21.24 3.76 13.74
C GLY A 63 21.37 2.96 15.02
#